data_AF-A0A6L7PWP7-F1
#
_entry.id   AF-A0A6L7PWP7-F1
#
_cell.length_a   1.000
_cell.length_b   1.000
_cell.length_c   1.000
_cell.angle_alpha   90.00
_cell.angle_beta   90.00
_cell.angle_gamma   90.00
#
_symmetry.space_group_name_H-M   'P 1'
#
loop_
_entity.id
_entity.type
_entity.pdbx_description
1 polymer ?
#
loop_
_entity_poly.entity_id
_entity_poly.type
_entity_poly.pdbx_seq_one_letter_code
_entity_poly.pdbx_strand_id
1 'polypeptide(L)'
;MKTGSSAPRVWLNPVAVWEFLDRLDISQNQLARLAGISPGHLSLLMNGMRIPAPKVRRQLMRTLGVDDFRRLFIMKRPASVGEKAERSGAIDTSAMEALRPGGHGPTCGGCRWPLGNY
;
A
#
# COMPACT_ATOMS: atom_id res chain seq x y z
N MET A 1 17.04 -29.04 -22.08
CA MET A 1 15.88 -29.27 -21.20
C MET A 1 15.65 -28.03 -20.35
N LYS A 2 14.61 -27.22 -20.64
CA LYS A 2 14.26 -26.07 -19.80
C LYS A 2 13.44 -26.61 -18.64
N THR A 3 14.06 -26.90 -17.51
CA THR A 3 13.32 -27.10 -16.26
C THR A 3 12.51 -25.83 -16.02
N GLY A 4 11.20 -25.91 -16.24
CA GLY A 4 10.24 -24.86 -15.93
C GLY A 4 10.20 -24.67 -14.41
N SER A 5 11.24 -24.05 -13.87
CA SER A 5 11.32 -23.70 -12.47
C SER A 5 10.31 -22.58 -12.25
N SER A 6 9.08 -22.97 -11.91
CA SER A 6 8.00 -22.05 -11.59
C SER A 6 8.41 -21.30 -10.33
N ALA A 7 8.99 -20.11 -10.52
CA ALA A 7 9.52 -19.32 -9.43
C ALA A 7 8.40 -19.10 -8.40
N PRO A 8 8.65 -19.38 -7.10
CA PRO A 8 7.64 -19.23 -6.08
C PRO A 8 7.12 -17.80 -6.07
N ARG A 9 5.79 -17.65 -6.08
CA ARG A 9 5.13 -16.34 -6.01
C ARG A 9 5.19 -15.86 -4.56
N VAL A 10 5.96 -14.80 -4.35
CA VAL A 10 6.18 -14.21 -3.03
C VAL A 10 5.21 -13.06 -2.86
N TRP A 11 4.39 -13.11 -1.82
CA TRP A 11 3.45 -12.06 -1.46
C TRP A 11 3.91 -11.36 -0.19
N LEU A 12 3.58 -10.09 -0.03
CA LEU A 12 3.81 -9.36 1.21
C LEU A 12 2.73 -9.75 2.22
N ASN A 13 3.11 -9.97 3.48
CA ASN A 13 2.15 -10.17 4.56
C ASN A 13 1.73 -8.81 5.14
N PRO A 14 0.50 -8.31 4.89
CA PRO A 14 0.10 -7.01 5.40
C PRO A 14 0.04 -6.97 6.93
N VAL A 15 -0.38 -8.07 7.58
CA VAL A 15 -0.49 -8.14 9.05
C VAL A 15 0.87 -7.95 9.69
N ALA A 16 1.88 -8.70 9.22
CA ALA A 16 3.24 -8.56 9.74
C ALA A 16 3.80 -7.15 9.49
N VAL A 17 3.53 -6.56 8.33
CA VAL A 17 3.99 -5.18 8.05
C VAL A 17 3.35 -4.19 9.01
N TRP A 18 2.05 -4.30 9.28
CA TRP A 18 1.38 -3.44 10.27
C TRP A 18 1.94 -3.61 11.67
N GLU A 19 2.23 -4.83 12.11
CA GLU A 19 2.91 -5.07 13.40
C GLU A 19 4.28 -4.38 13.46
N PHE A 20 5.06 -4.42 12.38
CA PHE A 20 6.35 -3.71 12.36
C PHE A 20 6.18 -2.19 12.33
N LEU A 21 5.19 -1.68 11.61
CA LEU A 21 4.87 -0.24 11.59
C LEU A 21 4.51 0.27 12.99
N ASP A 22 3.66 -0.48 13.70
CA ASP A 22 3.23 -0.18 15.07
C ASP A 22 4.42 -0.22 16.05
N ARG A 23 5.25 -1.26 15.97
CA ARG A 23 6.44 -1.40 16.83
C ARG A 23 7.51 -0.33 16.59
N LEU A 24 7.59 0.20 15.37
CA LEU A 24 8.54 1.24 14.98
C LEU A 24 7.93 2.64 15.07
N ASP A 25 6.65 2.77 15.43
CA ASP A 25 5.88 4.02 15.46
C ASP A 25 6.00 4.83 14.15
N ILE A 26 5.92 4.13 13.01
CA ILE A 26 6.01 4.74 11.68
C ILE A 26 4.74 4.52 10.88
N SER A 27 4.36 5.55 10.12
CA SER A 27 3.23 5.43 9.19
C SER A 27 3.58 4.63 7.93
N GLN A 28 2.58 4.05 7.28
CA GLN A 28 2.73 3.39 5.97
C GLN A 28 3.40 4.32 4.93
N ASN A 29 3.04 5.59 4.92
CA ASN A 29 3.62 6.59 4.01
C ASN A 29 5.10 6.83 4.31
N GLN A 30 5.47 6.85 5.58
CA GLN A 30 6.85 6.99 6.00
C GLN A 30 7.68 5.75 5.63
N LEU A 31 7.14 4.54 5.82
CA LEU A 31 7.76 3.31 5.34
C LEU A 31 7.99 3.35 3.82
N ALA A 32 7.00 3.79 3.05
CA ALA A 32 7.14 3.92 1.60
C ALA A 32 8.29 4.85 1.21
N ARG A 33 8.39 6.02 1.87
CA ARG A 33 9.48 6.98 1.66
C ARG A 33 10.84 6.37 2.02
N LEU A 34 10.94 5.71 3.16
CA LEU A 34 12.17 5.07 3.63
C LEU A 34 12.61 3.90 2.74
N ALA A 35 11.67 3.14 2.19
CA ALA A 35 11.93 2.07 1.24
C ALA A 35 12.19 2.57 -0.20
N GLY A 36 12.01 3.86 -0.47
CA GLY A 36 12.19 4.46 -1.79
C GLY A 36 11.14 3.99 -2.81
N ILE A 37 9.92 3.71 -2.35
CA ILE A 37 8.78 3.30 -3.20
C ILE A 37 7.63 4.31 -3.05
N SER A 38 6.75 4.36 -4.05
CA SER A 38 5.57 5.21 -3.91
C SER A 38 4.58 4.63 -2.90
N PRO A 39 3.89 5.48 -2.11
CA PRO A 39 2.86 5.02 -1.16
C PRO A 39 1.75 4.21 -1.83
N GLY A 40 1.33 4.61 -3.03
CA GLY A 40 0.36 3.84 -3.83
C GLY A 40 0.89 2.46 -4.22
N HIS A 41 2.17 2.34 -4.57
CA HIS A 41 2.77 1.03 -4.84
C HIS A 41 2.81 0.17 -3.57
N LEU A 42 3.16 0.73 -2.41
CA LEU A 42 3.11 0.01 -1.14
C LEU A 42 1.69 -0.45 -0.80
N SER A 43 0.68 0.40 -1.01
CA SER A 43 -0.73 0.04 -0.80
C SER A 43 -1.17 -1.14 -1.68
N LEU A 44 -0.78 -1.15 -2.96
CA LEU A 44 -1.03 -2.29 -3.87
C LEU A 44 -0.35 -3.59 -3.40
N LEU A 45 0.83 -3.49 -2.80
CA LEU A 45 1.53 -4.65 -2.24
C LEU A 45 0.84 -5.16 -0.96
N MET A 46 0.43 -4.25 -0.08
CA MET A 46 -0.29 -4.56 1.17
C MET A 46 -1.64 -5.21 0.88
N ASN A 47 -2.36 -4.72 -0.13
CA ASN A 47 -3.65 -5.28 -0.54
C ASN A 47 -3.53 -6.61 -1.30
N GLY A 48 -2.32 -7.14 -1.50
CA GLY A 48 -2.11 -8.37 -2.27
C GLY A 48 -2.52 -8.24 -3.73
N MET A 49 -2.56 -7.01 -4.27
CA MET A 49 -2.90 -6.74 -5.67
C MET A 49 -1.67 -6.88 -6.58
N ARG A 50 -0.46 -6.74 -6.03
CA ARG A 50 0.80 -6.88 -6.77
C ARG A 50 1.81 -7.75 -6.03
N ILE A 51 2.64 -8.43 -6.83
CA ILE A 51 3.79 -9.20 -6.36
C ILE A 51 5.00 -8.26 -6.28
N PRO A 52 5.67 -8.13 -5.12
CA PRO A 52 6.85 -7.30 -4.98
C PRO A 52 8.02 -7.86 -5.79
N ALA A 53 8.64 -6.99 -6.58
CA ALA A 53 9.86 -7.31 -7.32
C ALA A 53 11.01 -7.66 -6.35
N PRO A 54 12.00 -8.48 -6.76
CA PRO A 54 13.13 -8.84 -5.91
C PRO A 54 13.86 -7.63 -5.30
N LYS A 55 13.95 -6.52 -6.04
CA LYS A 55 14.55 -5.27 -5.56
C LYS A 55 13.76 -4.65 -4.41
N VAL A 56 12.43 -4.59 -4.56
CA VAL A 56 11.50 -4.04 -3.54
C VAL A 56 11.53 -4.88 -2.27
N ARG A 57 11.61 -6.21 -2.38
CA ARG A 57 11.73 -7.10 -1.22
C ARG A 57 12.97 -6.78 -0.40
N ARG A 58 14.13 -6.64 -1.05
CA ARG A 58 15.39 -6.28 -0.38
C ARG A 58 15.32 -4.90 0.27
N GLN A 59 14.66 -3.93 -0.36
CA GLN A 59 14.47 -2.60 0.22
C GLN A 59 13.61 -2.66 1.48
N LEU A 60 12.45 -3.32 1.41
CA LEU A 60 11.56 -3.47 2.58
C LEU A 60 12.24 -4.17 3.75
N MET A 61 12.99 -5.26 3.50
CA MET A 61 13.75 -5.96 4.55
C MET A 61 14.80 -5.05 5.20
N ARG A 62 15.54 -4.28 4.39
CA ARG A 62 16.54 -3.33 4.89
C ARG A 62 15.91 -2.20 5.71
N THR A 63 14.80 -1.63 5.23
CA THR A 63 14.13 -0.52 5.90
C THR A 63 13.51 -0.95 7.23
N LEU A 64 12.93 -2.15 7.29
CA LEU A 64 12.33 -2.69 8.50
C LEU A 64 13.36 -3.33 9.44
N GLY A 65 14.62 -3.46 9.01
CA GLY A 65 15.68 -4.12 9.79
C GLY A 65 15.38 -5.59 10.06
N VAL A 66 14.69 -6.27 9.14
CA VAL A 66 14.28 -7.67 9.30
C VAL A 66 15.11 -8.54 8.37
N ASP A 67 15.96 -9.37 8.97
CA ASP A 67 16.72 -10.40 8.24
C ASP A 67 15.86 -11.63 7.89
N ASP A 68 14.79 -11.86 8.66
CA ASP A 68 13.94 -13.03 8.48
C ASP A 68 12.87 -12.82 7.39
N PHE A 69 13.11 -13.41 6.22
CA PHE A 69 12.21 -13.33 5.07
C PHE A 69 10.81 -13.91 5.35
N ARG A 70 10.70 -14.95 6.19
CA ARG A 70 9.42 -15.65 6.42
C ARG A 70 8.47 -14.83 7.28
N ARG A 71 9.00 -13.89 8.07
CA ARG A 71 8.18 -12.96 8.85
C ARG A 71 7.43 -11.96 7.97
N LEU A 72 8.08 -11.43 6.94
CA LEU A 72 7.51 -10.38 6.09
C LEU A 72 6.79 -10.91 4.86
N PHE A 73 7.17 -12.08 4.34
CA PHE A 73 6.69 -12.57 3.06
C PHE A 73 6.05 -13.96 3.15
N ILE A 74 4.93 -14.11 2.45
CA ILE A 74 4.21 -15.37 2.30
C ILE A 74 4.55 -15.96 0.93
N MET A 75 5.12 -17.16 0.92
CA MET A 75 5.32 -17.92 -0.31
C MET A 75 4.04 -18.70 -0.61
N LYS A 76 3.31 -18.29 -1.65
CA LYS A 76 2.22 -19.11 -2.18
C LYS A 76 2.78 -20.00 -3.29
N ARG A 77 2.67 -21.31 -3.11
CA ARG A 77 2.80 -22.25 -4.22
C ARG A 77 1.68 -21.90 -5.22
N PRO A 78 1.94 -21.86 -6.53
CA PRO A 78 0.86 -21.79 -7.48
C PRO A 78 -0.05 -22.98 -7.20
N ALA A 79 -1.30 -22.72 -6.82
CA ALA A 79 -2.29 -23.79 -6.68
C ALA A 79 -2.30 -24.54 -8.00
N SER A 80 -2.02 -25.85 -7.96
CA SER A 80 -2.40 -26.75 -9.04
C SER A 80 -3.88 -26.49 -9.32
N VAL A 81 -4.15 -26.04 -10.54
CA VAL A 81 -5.46 -25.65 -11.10
C VAL A 81 -6.64 -26.28 -10.35
N GLY A 82 -7.43 -25.46 -9.64
CA GLY A 82 -8.71 -25.92 -9.11
C GLY A 82 -9.15 -25.35 -7.77
N GLU A 83 -9.16 -24.03 -7.56
CA GLU A 83 -10.07 -23.47 -6.54
C GLU A 83 -10.48 -22.05 -6.93
N LYS A 84 -11.78 -21.87 -7.15
CA LYS A 84 -12.41 -20.59 -7.50
C LYS A 84 -12.20 -19.62 -6.33
N ALA A 85 -11.42 -18.58 -6.56
CA ALA A 85 -11.31 -17.45 -5.65
C ALA A 85 -12.57 -16.59 -5.76
N GLU A 86 -13.57 -16.84 -4.91
CA GLU A 86 -14.64 -15.88 -4.63
C GLU A 86 -14.05 -14.67 -3.88
N ARG A 87 -13.65 -13.68 -4.68
CA ARG A 87 -14.05 -12.28 -4.57
C ARG A 87 -14.30 -11.76 -3.14
N SER A 88 -13.23 -11.50 -2.39
CA SER A 88 -13.22 -10.42 -1.40
C SER A 88 -13.20 -9.11 -2.19
N GLY A 89 -14.32 -8.41 -2.39
CA GLY A 89 -15.09 -7.80 -1.32
C GLY A 89 -14.56 -6.37 -1.25
N ALA A 90 -15.14 -5.50 -2.08
CA ALA A 90 -14.78 -4.10 -2.23
C ALA A 90 -14.75 -3.41 -0.86
N ILE A 91 -13.68 -2.69 -0.56
CA ILE A 91 -13.74 -1.65 0.47
C ILE A 91 -14.57 -0.51 -0.11
N ASP A 92 -15.78 -0.43 0.38
CA ASP A 92 -16.67 0.72 0.25
C ASP A 92 -15.99 1.91 0.94
N THR A 93 -15.63 2.93 0.17
CA THR A 93 -15.08 4.20 0.68
C THR A 93 -16.22 5.16 1.07
N SER A 94 -17.32 4.66 1.61
CA SER A 94 -18.48 5.49 2.03
C SER A 94 -18.58 5.55 3.56
N ALA A 95 -17.52 6.01 4.24
CA ALA A 95 -17.58 6.27 5.67
C ALA A 95 -16.59 7.36 6.12
N MET A 96 -16.73 8.58 5.60
CA MET A 96 -16.13 9.77 6.21
C MET A 96 -16.81 11.07 5.76
N GLU A 97 -18.15 11.13 5.83
CA GLU A 97 -18.93 12.37 5.63
C GLU A 97 -19.90 12.58 6.83
N ALA A 98 -19.39 12.43 8.06
CA ALA A 98 -20.22 12.57 9.25
C ALA A 98 -19.48 13.22 10.42
N LEU A 99 -18.75 14.31 10.16
CA LEU A 99 -18.43 15.32 11.17
C LEU A 99 -18.49 16.71 10.52
N ARG A 100 -19.71 17.16 10.17
CA ARG A 100 -20.01 18.58 10.01
C ARG A 100 -20.30 19.16 11.40
N PRO A 101 -19.38 19.88 12.06
CA PRO A 101 -19.81 20.89 12.99
C PRO A 101 -20.47 22.01 12.19
N GLY A 102 -21.70 22.36 12.55
CA GLY A 102 -22.38 23.50 11.97
C GLY A 102 -21.67 24.82 12.32
N GLY A 103 -21.91 25.82 11.46
CA GLY A 103 -21.88 27.23 11.86
C GLY A 103 -20.84 28.12 11.18
N HIS A 104 -21.36 29.17 10.53
CA HIS A 104 -20.70 30.43 10.14
C HIS A 104 -19.62 30.36 9.03
N GLY A 105 -19.68 31.10 7.92
CA GLY A 105 -20.55 32.16 7.45
C GLY A 105 -20.24 32.46 5.96
N PRO A 106 -20.94 33.40 5.32
CA PRO A 106 -20.74 33.72 3.91
C PRO A 106 -19.66 34.80 3.71
N THR A 107 -19.25 34.98 2.44
CA THR A 107 -18.23 35.92 1.90
C THR A 107 -16.80 35.36 2.01
N CYS A 108 -15.97 35.29 0.97
CA CYS A 108 -15.84 36.09 -0.24
C CYS A 108 -15.25 35.21 -1.37
N GLY A 109 -15.90 35.21 -2.54
CA GLY A 109 -15.48 34.45 -3.72
C GLY A 109 -15.57 35.31 -4.97
N GLY A 110 -14.98 36.51 -4.90
CA GLY A 110 -14.93 37.48 -5.98
C GLY A 110 -13.51 37.82 -6.40
N CYS A 111 -12.60 36.85 -6.47
CA CYS A 111 -11.29 37.06 -7.09
C CYS A 111 -11.37 36.73 -8.58
N ARG A 112 -11.97 37.65 -9.33
CA ARG A 112 -11.82 37.72 -10.79
C ARG A 112 -10.71 38.72 -11.08
N TRP A 113 -9.50 38.21 -11.36
CA TRP A 113 -8.50 38.99 -12.09
C TRP A 113 -9.06 39.31 -13.48
N PRO A 114 -8.86 40.53 -14.03
CA PRO A 114 -7.65 40.74 -14.82
C PRO A 114 -7.09 42.18 -14.85
N LEU A 115 -5.77 42.26 -15.10
CA LEU A 115 -5.05 43.15 -16.03
C LEU A 115 -5.42 44.64 -16.15
N GLY A 116 -4.36 45.48 -16.04
CA GLY A 116 -4.15 46.66 -16.89
C GLY A 116 -4.53 47.99 -16.23
N ASN A 117 -3.56 48.81 -15.82
CA ASN A 117 -2.86 49.86 -16.59
C ASN A 117 -3.72 51.08 -16.91
N TYR A 118 -3.17 52.24 -16.50
CA TYR A 118 -3.61 53.64 -16.63
C TYR A 118 -4.61 54.16 -15.59
#